data_AF-A0A382G9T4-F1
#
_entry.id   AF-A0A382G9T4-F1
#
_cell.length_a   1.000
_cell.length_b   1.000
_cell.length_c   1.000
_cell.angle_alpha   90.00
_cell.angle_beta   90.00
_cell.angle_gamma   90.00
#
_symmetry.space_group_name_H-M   'P 1'
#
loop_
_entity.id
_entity.type
_entity.pdbx_description
1 polymer ?
#
loop_
_entity_poly.entity_id
_entity_poly.type
_entity_poly.pdbx_seq_one_letter_code
_entity_poly.pdbx_strand_id
1 'polypeptide(L)'
;VFHKQQFLGYHSEDRFEDHHLAVYKRNRLYAVITGVIVEDRNEKAFVSHPGSSYGGVVLADHCRFEDAAAVITALVTYMRETDAGIIDLTLPPAPYYQVPHQTLEYALVSAGFQYRKRELTSVVAIDAAAPDSLYARLPKKTRADVRQAQKLGLGVNWIDDPSDDELSVMYDMLLENRQELGL
;
A
#
# COMPACT_ATOMS: atom_id res chain seq x y z
N VAL A 1 4.34 2.98 6.04
CA VAL A 1 3.54 2.29 7.07
C VAL A 1 3.35 0.83 6.71
N PHE A 2 2.84 0.56 5.51
CA PHE A 2 2.55 -0.76 4.94
C PHE A 2 3.67 -1.81 4.95
N HIS A 3 4.93 -1.40 5.06
CA HIS A 3 6.10 -2.29 5.16
C HIS A 3 6.64 -2.48 6.58
N LYS A 4 6.05 -1.82 7.59
CA LYS A 4 6.51 -1.93 8.98
C LYS A 4 6.06 -3.27 9.57
N GLN A 5 6.95 -3.97 10.27
CA GLN A 5 6.62 -5.23 10.96
C GLN A 5 5.44 -5.09 11.94
N GLN A 6 5.39 -3.98 12.70
CA GLN A 6 4.25 -3.67 13.57
C GLN A 6 2.91 -3.61 12.80
N PHE A 7 2.93 -3.13 11.55
CA PHE A 7 1.73 -3.09 10.72
C PHE A 7 1.40 -4.48 10.15
N LEU A 8 2.38 -5.30 9.79
CA LEU A 8 2.09 -6.63 9.23
C LEU A 8 1.56 -7.60 10.30
N GLY A 9 2.06 -7.48 11.53
CA GLY A 9 1.71 -8.32 12.67
C GLY A 9 0.35 -8.06 13.33
N TYR A 10 -0.56 -7.26 12.73
CA TYR A 10 -1.93 -7.15 13.27
C TYR A 10 -2.77 -8.41 12.99
N HIS A 11 -2.32 -9.26 12.06
CA HIS A 11 -2.97 -10.53 11.77
C HIS A 11 -2.59 -11.58 12.81
N SER A 12 -3.47 -12.56 13.04
CA SER A 12 -3.13 -13.75 13.82
C SER A 12 -1.90 -14.44 13.23
N GLU A 13 -0.99 -14.92 14.09
CA GLU A 13 0.29 -15.54 13.71
C GLU A 13 0.12 -16.68 12.68
N ASP A 14 -1.01 -17.39 12.72
CA ASP A 14 -1.27 -18.57 11.88
C ASP A 14 -1.78 -18.23 10.47
N ARG A 15 -2.03 -16.94 10.16
CA ARG A 15 -2.71 -16.56 8.91
C ARG A 15 -1.79 -16.57 7.70
N PHE A 16 -0.51 -16.22 7.91
CA PHE A 16 0.47 -16.08 6.85
C PHE A 16 1.85 -16.54 7.34
N GLU A 17 2.59 -17.28 6.51
CA GLU A 17 4.00 -17.56 6.73
C GLU A 17 4.85 -16.49 6.03
N ASP A 18 5.45 -15.60 6.83
CA ASP A 18 6.24 -14.49 6.33
C ASP A 18 7.52 -14.97 5.62
N HIS A 19 7.74 -14.45 4.42
CA HIS A 19 8.96 -14.64 3.63
C HIS A 19 9.62 -13.30 3.31
N HIS A 20 9.77 -12.43 4.30
CA HIS A 20 10.32 -11.10 4.08
C HIS A 20 11.81 -11.15 3.67
N LEU A 21 12.22 -10.25 2.77
CA LEU A 21 13.57 -10.17 2.24
C LEU A 21 14.22 -8.83 2.55
N ALA A 22 15.51 -8.90 2.86
CA ALA A 22 16.38 -7.75 3.04
C ALA A 22 17.57 -7.87 2.08
N VAL A 23 17.78 -6.85 1.25
CA VAL A 23 18.91 -6.79 0.31
C VAL A 23 19.97 -5.86 0.87
N TYR A 24 21.21 -6.35 0.96
CA TYR A 24 22.33 -5.61 1.48
C TYR A 24 23.31 -5.20 0.37
N LYS A 25 23.72 -3.94 0.36
CA LYS A 25 24.78 -3.41 -0.51
C LYS A 25 25.93 -2.92 0.37
N ARG A 26 27.11 -3.52 0.21
CA ARG A 26 28.30 -3.20 1.05
C ARG A 26 27.99 -3.26 2.55
N ASN A 27 27.32 -4.34 2.98
CA ASN A 27 26.91 -4.59 4.36
C ASN A 27 25.96 -3.54 4.98
N ARG A 28 25.24 -2.78 4.14
CA ARG A 28 24.17 -1.87 4.57
C ARG A 28 22.86 -2.29 3.95
N LEU A 29 21.79 -2.22 4.73
CA LEU A 29 20.44 -2.48 4.24
C LEU A 29 20.12 -1.49 3.11
N TYR A 30 19.72 -2.02 1.96
CA TYR A 30 19.55 -1.26 0.73
C TYR A 30 18.13 -1.36 0.17
N ALA A 31 17.51 -2.52 0.31
CA ALA A 31 16.10 -2.71 -0.02
C ALA A 31 15.44 -3.66 0.97
N VAL A 32 14.13 -3.50 1.13
CA VAL A 32 13.27 -4.45 1.84
C VAL A 32 12.10 -4.84 0.95
N ILE A 33 11.67 -6.09 1.06
CA ILE A 33 10.54 -6.64 0.32
C ILE A 33 9.73 -7.47 1.29
N THR A 34 8.49 -7.08 1.52
CA THR A 34 7.59 -7.76 2.47
C THR A 34 6.67 -8.67 1.69
N GLY A 35 6.86 -9.98 1.82
CA GLY A 35 6.05 -10.97 1.12
C GLY A 35 5.88 -12.24 1.91
N VAL A 36 5.13 -13.15 1.30
CA VAL A 36 4.82 -14.50 1.77
C VAL A 36 4.99 -15.46 0.60
N ILE A 37 5.20 -16.74 0.87
CA ILE A 37 5.11 -17.79 -0.14
C ILE A 37 3.70 -18.39 -0.10
N VAL A 38 3.04 -18.44 -1.25
CA VAL A 38 1.75 -19.11 -1.42
C VAL A 38 1.83 -20.12 -2.54
N GLU A 39 0.87 -21.04 -2.60
CA GLU A 39 0.67 -21.89 -3.75
C GLU A 39 -0.33 -21.23 -4.71
N ASP A 40 0.08 -21.02 -5.96
CA ASP A 40 -0.77 -20.53 -7.04
C ASP A 40 -0.61 -21.45 -8.25
N ARG A 41 -1.73 -22.02 -8.74
CA ARG A 41 -1.76 -22.94 -9.90
C ARG A 41 -0.77 -24.12 -9.82
N ASN A 42 -0.60 -24.71 -8.64
CA ASN A 42 0.36 -25.78 -8.34
C ASN A 42 1.83 -25.38 -8.46
N GLU A 43 2.13 -24.09 -8.35
CA GLU A 43 3.48 -23.53 -8.33
C GLU A 43 3.63 -22.61 -7.11
N LYS A 44 4.84 -22.54 -6.52
CA LYS A 44 5.09 -21.59 -5.44
C LYS A 44 5.19 -20.18 -6.02
N ALA A 45 4.49 -19.25 -5.39
CA ALA A 45 4.49 -17.85 -5.74
C ALA A 45 4.98 -17.02 -4.55
N PHE A 46 5.96 -16.16 -4.78
CA PHE A 46 6.27 -15.07 -3.87
C PHE A 46 5.33 -13.91 -4.15
N VAL A 47 4.49 -13.56 -3.17
CA VAL A 47 3.55 -12.45 -3.31
C VAL A 47 3.81 -11.39 -2.24
N SER A 48 3.62 -10.13 -2.60
CA SER A 48 3.57 -9.04 -1.61
C SER A 48 2.63 -9.40 -0.47
N HIS A 49 3.02 -9.06 0.77
CA HIS A 49 2.32 -9.53 1.96
C HIS A 49 0.81 -9.21 1.90
N PRO A 50 -0.10 -10.21 1.91
CA PRO A 50 -1.53 -10.02 1.69
C PRO A 50 -2.22 -9.17 2.77
N GLY A 51 -1.62 -9.12 3.96
CA GLY A 51 -2.00 -8.22 5.03
C GLY A 51 -1.65 -6.75 4.82
N SER A 52 -1.14 -6.38 3.65
CA SER A 52 -0.73 -5.02 3.33
C SER A 52 -1.36 -4.54 2.04
N SER A 53 -1.80 -3.28 2.03
CA SER A 53 -2.24 -2.62 0.79
C SER A 53 -1.10 -2.55 -0.23
N TYR A 54 0.15 -2.40 0.23
CA TYR A 54 1.34 -2.31 -0.61
C TYR A 54 2.52 -3.03 0.07
N GLY A 55 2.87 -4.22 -0.42
CA GLY A 55 3.99 -5.03 0.09
C GLY A 55 5.20 -5.10 -0.85
N GLY A 56 5.20 -4.33 -1.95
CA GLY A 56 6.25 -4.34 -2.97
C GLY A 56 7.61 -3.85 -2.47
N VAL A 57 8.59 -3.76 -3.38
CA VAL A 57 9.98 -3.40 -3.06
C VAL A 57 10.07 -1.95 -2.55
N VAL A 58 10.76 -1.76 -1.42
CA VAL A 58 11.19 -0.44 -0.94
C VAL A 58 12.69 -0.33 -1.15
N LEU A 59 13.12 0.70 -1.86
CA LEU A 59 14.51 1.01 -2.15
C LEU A 59 15.00 2.16 -1.25
N ALA A 60 16.30 2.25 -1.02
CA ALA A 60 16.91 3.41 -0.39
C ALA A 60 16.72 4.69 -1.23
N ASP A 61 16.58 5.85 -0.59
CA ASP A 61 16.21 7.14 -1.24
C ASP A 61 17.16 7.60 -2.37
N HIS A 62 18.41 7.15 -2.37
CA HIS A 62 19.45 7.51 -3.34
C HIS A 62 19.65 6.45 -4.42
N CYS A 63 18.64 5.61 -4.65
CA CYS A 63 18.72 4.50 -5.58
C CYS A 63 18.83 4.96 -7.03
N ARG A 64 19.87 4.47 -7.72
CA ARG A 64 20.04 4.64 -9.17
C ARG A 64 19.37 3.47 -9.91
N PHE A 65 19.16 3.64 -11.20
CA PHE A 65 18.62 2.57 -12.05
C PHE A 65 19.42 1.27 -11.96
N GLU A 66 20.74 1.34 -12.04
CA GLU A 66 21.64 0.18 -11.91
C GLU A 66 21.39 -0.59 -10.60
N ASP A 67 21.11 0.14 -9.52
CA ASP A 67 20.87 -0.45 -8.22
C ASP A 67 19.49 -1.13 -8.15
N ALA A 68 18.45 -0.49 -8.68
CA ALA A 68 17.13 -1.10 -8.78
C ALA A 68 17.15 -2.36 -9.66
N ALA A 69 17.82 -2.31 -10.80
CA ALA A 69 18.00 -3.45 -11.69
C ALA A 69 18.75 -4.61 -11.01
N ALA A 70 19.79 -4.30 -10.23
CA ALA A 70 20.52 -5.30 -9.45
C ALA A 70 19.65 -5.92 -8.36
N VAL A 71 18.84 -5.13 -7.64
CA VAL A 71 17.89 -5.63 -6.64
C VAL A 71 16.86 -6.56 -7.27
N ILE A 72 16.26 -6.19 -8.40
CA ILE A 72 15.27 -7.03 -9.08
C ILE A 72 15.91 -8.31 -9.63
N THR A 73 17.12 -8.24 -10.17
CA THR A 73 17.86 -9.42 -10.63
C THR A 73 18.16 -10.36 -9.47
N ALA A 74 18.61 -9.83 -8.32
CA ALA A 74 18.85 -10.62 -7.12
C ALA A 74 17.56 -11.30 -6.61
N LEU A 75 16.44 -10.58 -6.62
CA LEU A 75 15.13 -11.14 -6.27
C LEU A 75 14.75 -12.30 -7.18
N VAL A 76 14.83 -12.12 -8.51
CA VAL A 76 14.49 -13.16 -9.49
C VAL A 76 15.38 -14.39 -9.34
N THR A 77 16.69 -14.19 -9.17
CA THR A 77 17.65 -15.29 -8.95
C THR A 77 17.32 -16.06 -7.68
N TYR A 78 17.14 -15.35 -6.56
CA TYR A 78 16.81 -15.97 -5.28
C TYR A 78 15.49 -16.76 -5.35
N MET A 79 14.46 -16.22 -6.00
CA MET A 79 13.18 -16.92 -6.13
C MET A 79 13.28 -18.20 -6.94
N ARG A 80 14.10 -18.21 -8.00
CA ARG A 80 14.39 -19.43 -8.76
C ARG A 80 15.13 -20.47 -7.91
N GLU A 81 16.07 -20.04 -7.07
CA GLU A 81 16.80 -20.94 -6.16
C GLU A 81 15.91 -21.52 -5.06
N THR A 82 14.82 -20.85 -4.71
CA THR A 82 13.82 -21.32 -3.72
C THR A 82 12.60 -22.01 -4.35
N ASP A 83 12.66 -22.36 -5.63
CA ASP A 83 11.57 -22.97 -6.41
C ASP A 83 10.26 -22.16 -6.42
N ALA A 84 10.35 -20.84 -6.32
CA ALA A 84 9.22 -19.92 -6.49
C ALA A 84 9.19 -19.41 -7.94
N GLY A 85 8.35 -20.03 -8.76
CA GLY A 85 8.26 -19.72 -10.19
C GLY A 85 7.45 -18.46 -10.53
N ILE A 86 6.70 -17.93 -9.56
CA ILE A 86 5.89 -16.72 -9.71
C ILE A 86 6.34 -15.66 -8.71
N ILE A 87 6.41 -14.40 -9.17
CA ILE A 87 6.63 -13.23 -8.32
C ILE A 87 5.52 -12.21 -8.61
N ASP A 88 4.69 -11.91 -7.62
CA ASP A 88 3.63 -10.90 -7.70
C ASP A 88 3.88 -9.76 -6.70
N LEU A 89 4.08 -8.56 -7.21
CA LEU A 89 4.44 -7.39 -6.42
C LEU A 89 3.37 -6.32 -6.50
N THR A 90 2.93 -5.83 -5.33
CA THR A 90 2.01 -4.70 -5.21
C THR A 90 2.79 -3.45 -4.79
N LEU A 91 3.13 -2.62 -5.77
CA LEU A 91 3.88 -1.37 -5.56
C LEU A 91 2.98 -0.28 -4.97
N PRO A 92 3.50 0.60 -4.09
CA PRO A 92 2.76 1.75 -3.61
C PRO A 92 2.51 2.76 -4.75
N PRO A 93 1.42 3.55 -4.66
CA PRO A 93 1.09 4.54 -5.66
C PRO A 93 2.11 5.70 -5.62
N ALA A 94 2.34 6.32 -6.77
CA ALA A 94 3.34 7.38 -6.95
C ALA A 94 3.31 8.52 -5.88
N PRO A 95 2.14 8.99 -5.40
CA PRO A 95 2.04 10.05 -4.39
C PRO A 95 2.63 9.69 -3.02
N TYR A 96 2.92 8.42 -2.75
CA TYR A 96 3.51 7.99 -1.47
C TYR A 96 5.04 8.10 -1.46
N TYR A 97 5.68 8.26 -2.62
CA TYR A 97 7.11 8.50 -2.68
C TYR A 97 7.41 9.96 -2.34
N GLN A 98 8.46 10.19 -1.54
CA GLN A 98 8.94 11.54 -1.24
C GLN A 98 9.39 12.28 -2.50
N VAL A 99 10.09 11.56 -3.38
CA VAL A 99 10.49 12.01 -4.70
C VAL A 99 10.01 10.98 -5.71
N PRO A 100 8.96 11.27 -6.48
CA PRO A 100 8.45 10.34 -7.48
C PRO A 100 9.53 10.03 -8.54
N HIS A 101 9.79 8.75 -8.75
CA HIS A 101 10.65 8.26 -9.83
C HIS A 101 10.09 6.94 -10.36
N GLN A 102 10.45 6.57 -11.59
CA GLN A 102 9.97 5.34 -12.23
C GLN A 102 11.04 4.25 -12.31
N THR A 103 12.12 4.40 -11.54
CA THR A 103 13.31 3.56 -11.59
C THR A 103 13.00 2.09 -11.30
N LEU A 104 12.19 1.83 -10.27
CA LEU A 104 11.79 0.48 -9.87
C LEU A 104 10.84 -0.15 -10.89
N GLU A 105 9.83 0.57 -11.34
CA GLU A 105 8.87 0.11 -12.34
C GLU A 105 9.58 -0.25 -13.64
N TYR A 106 10.52 0.58 -14.09
CA TYR A 106 11.29 0.30 -15.30
C TYR A 106 12.23 -0.91 -15.12
N ALA A 107 12.86 -1.07 -13.95
CA ALA A 107 13.67 -2.26 -13.64
C ALA A 107 12.84 -3.55 -13.67
N LEU A 108 11.62 -3.52 -13.11
CA LEU A 108 10.69 -4.66 -13.14
C LEU A 108 10.29 -5.03 -14.56
N VAL A 109 9.86 -4.05 -15.37
CA VAL A 109 9.48 -4.30 -16.77
C VAL A 109 10.68 -4.82 -17.58
N SER A 110 11.88 -4.27 -17.35
CA SER A 110 13.11 -4.74 -18.01
C SER A 110 13.48 -6.17 -17.63
N ALA A 111 13.09 -6.63 -16.43
CA ALA A 111 13.25 -8.00 -15.97
C ALA A 111 12.11 -8.94 -16.42
N GLY A 112 11.16 -8.45 -17.23
CA GLY A 112 10.07 -9.24 -17.80
C GLY A 112 8.77 -9.27 -16.98
N PHE A 113 8.66 -8.46 -15.92
CA PHE A 113 7.41 -8.33 -15.17
C PHE A 113 6.33 -7.65 -16.02
N GLN A 114 5.08 -8.04 -15.78
CA GLN A 114 3.91 -7.51 -16.46
C GLN A 114 2.92 -6.92 -15.46
N TYR A 115 2.14 -5.93 -15.90
CA TYR A 115 1.08 -5.36 -15.07
C TYR A 115 -0.10 -6.33 -14.99
N ARG A 116 -0.35 -6.88 -13.80
CA ARG A 116 -1.53 -7.71 -13.51
C ARG A 116 -2.80 -6.86 -13.36
N LYS A 117 -2.69 -5.73 -12.66
CA LYS A 117 -3.79 -4.78 -12.41
C LYS A 117 -3.28 -3.35 -12.41
N ARG A 118 -4.18 -2.40 -12.63
CA ARG A 118 -3.89 -0.96 -12.52
C ARG A 118 -5.02 -0.28 -11.76
N GLU A 119 -4.66 0.39 -10.68
CA GLU A 119 -5.60 1.05 -9.77
C GLU A 119 -5.53 2.57 -9.96
N LEU A 120 -6.65 3.25 -9.71
CA LEU A 120 -6.73 4.71 -9.74
C LEU A 120 -6.57 5.24 -8.31
N THR A 121 -5.58 6.11 -8.10
CA THR A 121 -5.40 6.81 -6.82
C THR A 121 -5.84 8.26 -6.97
N SER A 122 -6.85 8.66 -6.21
CA SER A 122 -7.27 10.06 -6.08
C SER A 122 -6.48 10.73 -4.96
N VAL A 123 -5.91 11.90 -5.22
CA VAL A 123 -5.09 12.64 -4.26
C VAL A 123 -5.62 14.04 -4.09
N VAL A 124 -5.76 14.48 -2.84
CA VAL A 124 -6.10 15.86 -2.50
C VAL A 124 -4.89 16.50 -1.85
N ALA A 125 -4.35 17.55 -2.48
CA ALA A 125 -3.22 18.30 -1.95
C ALA A 125 -3.65 19.18 -0.77
N ILE A 126 -3.22 18.81 0.43
CA ILE A 126 -3.42 19.59 1.65
C ILE A 126 -2.19 20.47 1.86
N ASP A 127 -2.42 21.78 2.02
CA ASP A 127 -1.35 22.70 2.41
C ASP A 127 -1.26 22.70 3.93
N ALA A 128 -0.18 22.12 4.47
CA ALA A 128 0.03 22.07 5.91
C ALA A 128 0.28 23.45 6.53
N ALA A 129 0.77 24.43 5.75
CA ALA A 129 0.98 25.80 6.21
C ALA A 129 -0.31 26.63 6.18
N ALA A 130 -1.31 26.22 5.38
CA ALA A 130 -2.62 26.83 5.35
C ALA A 130 -3.74 25.77 5.20
N PRO A 131 -4.02 24.97 6.25
CA PRO A 131 -5.00 23.88 6.18
C PRO A 131 -6.40 24.35 5.77
N ASP A 132 -6.80 25.53 6.26
CA ASP A 132 -8.11 26.13 5.99
C ASP A 132 -8.29 26.56 4.51
N SER A 133 -7.20 26.69 3.76
CA SER A 133 -7.25 27.00 2.32
C SER A 133 -7.94 25.91 1.51
N LEU A 134 -7.97 24.66 2.01
CA LEU A 134 -8.58 23.54 1.30
C LEU A 134 -10.06 23.80 1.07
N TYR A 135 -10.79 24.30 2.08
CA TYR A 135 -12.22 24.56 1.96
C TYR A 135 -12.53 25.52 0.81
N ALA A 136 -11.73 26.58 0.65
CA ALA A 136 -11.88 27.54 -0.43
C ALA A 136 -11.66 26.90 -1.82
N ARG A 137 -10.74 25.93 -1.91
CA ARG A 137 -10.40 25.20 -3.15
C ARG A 137 -11.41 24.12 -3.55
N LEU A 138 -12.29 23.68 -2.64
CA LEU A 138 -13.30 22.67 -2.96
C LEU A 138 -14.27 23.15 -4.06
N PRO A 139 -14.88 22.23 -4.83
CA PRO A 139 -15.92 22.60 -5.79
C PRO A 139 -17.08 23.36 -5.14
N LYS A 140 -17.74 24.27 -5.89
CA LYS A 140 -18.87 25.06 -5.37
C LYS A 140 -19.99 24.19 -4.81
N LYS A 141 -20.28 23.06 -5.47
CA LYS A 141 -21.26 22.07 -5.01
C LYS A 141 -20.87 21.50 -3.64
N THR A 142 -19.65 20.97 -3.51
CA THR A 142 -19.13 20.44 -2.25
C THR A 142 -19.18 21.47 -1.11
N ARG A 143 -18.79 22.74 -1.38
CA ARG A 143 -18.92 23.80 -0.35
C ARG A 143 -20.37 24.07 0.06
N ALA A 144 -21.33 23.95 -0.86
CA ALA A 144 -22.75 24.10 -0.55
C ALA A 144 -23.25 22.93 0.32
N ASP A 145 -22.86 21.70 -0.02
CA ASP A 145 -23.20 20.50 0.73
C ASP A 145 -22.64 20.55 2.16
N VAL A 146 -21.39 21.02 2.35
CA VAL A 146 -20.80 21.24 3.69
C VAL A 146 -21.60 22.27 4.49
N ARG A 147 -22.00 23.40 3.88
CA ARG A 147 -22.82 24.41 4.58
C ARG A 147 -24.20 23.86 4.95
N GLN A 148 -24.78 23.02 4.11
CA GLN A 148 -26.05 22.36 4.42
C GLN A 148 -25.90 21.42 5.62
N ALA A 149 -24.85 20.61 5.65
CA ALA A 149 -24.55 19.74 6.79
C ALA A 149 -24.42 20.54 8.11
N GLN A 150 -23.68 21.66 8.08
CA GLN A 150 -23.56 22.57 9.22
C GLN A 150 -24.90 23.17 9.66
N LYS A 151 -25.76 23.58 8.71
CA LYS A 151 -27.11 24.11 9.00
C LYS A 151 -28.02 23.05 9.64
N LEU A 152 -27.82 21.78 9.29
CA LEU A 152 -28.53 20.66 9.90
C LEU A 152 -27.98 20.28 11.29
N GLY A 153 -26.96 20.98 11.79
CA GLY A 153 -26.36 20.73 13.09
C GLY A 153 -25.44 19.50 13.14
N LEU A 154 -24.97 19.01 11.99
CA LEU A 154 -24.02 17.91 11.94
C LEU A 154 -22.64 18.37 12.46
N GLY A 155 -22.12 17.64 13.44
CA GLY A 155 -20.79 17.85 14.02
C GLY A 155 -19.85 16.69 13.69
N VAL A 156 -18.54 16.91 13.90
CA VAL A 156 -17.49 15.89 13.78
C VAL A 156 -16.75 15.84 15.10
N ASN A 157 -16.65 14.65 15.69
CA ASN A 157 -15.88 14.39 16.90
C ASN A 157 -14.76 13.40 16.56
N TRP A 158 -13.55 13.69 17.04
CA TRP A 158 -12.42 12.77 16.91
C TRP A 158 -12.47 11.77 18.06
N ILE A 159 -12.30 10.49 17.74
CA ILE A 159 -12.23 9.39 18.68
C ILE A 159 -10.92 8.66 18.40
N ASP A 160 -9.95 8.81 19.29
CA ASP A 160 -8.62 8.22 19.10
C ASP A 160 -8.57 6.73 19.52
N ASP A 161 -9.41 6.35 20.50
CA ASP A 161 -9.51 4.99 21.03
C ASP A 161 -11.00 4.59 21.15
N PRO A 162 -11.62 4.13 20.06
CA PRO A 162 -13.04 3.82 20.04
C PRO A 162 -13.34 2.53 20.82
N SER A 163 -14.44 2.55 21.58
CA SER A 163 -14.99 1.36 22.24
C SER A 163 -15.54 0.35 21.24
N ASP A 164 -15.69 -0.91 21.67
CA ASP A 164 -16.30 -1.97 20.87
C ASP A 164 -17.73 -1.59 20.39
N ASP A 165 -18.48 -0.87 21.22
CA ASP A 165 -19.82 -0.39 20.86
C ASP A 165 -19.77 0.65 19.73
N GLU A 166 -18.82 1.60 19.77
CA GLU A 166 -18.64 2.60 18.70
C GLU A 166 -18.15 1.96 17.40
N LEU A 167 -17.25 0.97 17.49
CA LEU A 167 -16.82 0.20 16.33
C LEU A 167 -17.96 -0.63 15.73
N SER A 168 -18.86 -1.16 16.56
CA SER A 168 -20.04 -1.90 16.12
C SER A 168 -20.98 -1.02 15.28
N VAL A 169 -21.20 0.23 15.69
CA VAL A 169 -21.99 1.20 14.89
C VAL A 169 -21.36 1.42 13.51
N MET A 170 -20.04 1.61 13.44
CA MET A 170 -19.34 1.75 12.15
C MET A 170 -19.47 0.47 11.31
N TYR A 171 -19.35 -0.70 11.94
CA TYR A 171 -19.46 -1.98 11.25
C TYR A 171 -20.84 -2.20 10.63
N ASP A 172 -21.91 -1.88 11.36
CA ASP A 172 -23.28 -1.97 10.84
C ASP A 172 -23.48 -1.05 9.62
N MET A 173 -22.98 0.19 9.69
CA MET A 173 -23.01 1.11 8.54
C MET A 173 -22.23 0.57 7.33
N LEU A 174 -21.10 -0.11 7.56
CA LEU A 174 -20.33 -0.74 6.48
C LEU A 174 -21.10 -1.90 5.84
N LEU A 175 -21.81 -2.70 6.63
CA LEU A 175 -22.64 -3.81 6.13
C LEU A 175 -23.81 -3.30 5.28
N GLU A 176 -24.52 -2.27 5.73
CA GLU A 176 -25.61 -1.65 4.98
C GLU A 176 -25.11 -1.12 3.62
N ASN A 177 -24.02 -0.36 3.62
CA ASN A 177 -23.41 0.16 2.39
C ASN A 177 -22.99 -0.95 1.42
N ARG A 178 -22.47 -2.08 1.91
CA ARG A 178 -22.09 -3.22 1.06
C ARG A 178 -23.30 -3.87 0.38
N GLN A 179 -24.43 -3.99 1.08
CA GLN A 179 -25.67 -4.50 0.52
C GLN A 179 -26.18 -3.62 -0.62
N GLU A 180 -26.13 -2.29 -0.47
CA GLU A 180 -26.53 -1.35 -1.52
C GLU A 180 -25.66 -1.45 -2.78
N LEU A 181 -24.37 -1.76 -2.60
CA LEU A 181 -23.40 -1.91 -3.70
C LEU A 181 -23.42 -3.31 -4.35
N GLY A 182 -24.17 -4.26 -3.79
CA GLY A 182 -24.24 -5.65 -4.29
C GLY A 182 -22.95 -6.46 -4.10
N LEU A 183 -22.19 -6.17 -3.03
CA LEU A 183 -20.88 -6.77 -2.69
C LEU A 183 -20.89 -7.56 -1.37
#